data_AF-A0A6G7K531-F1
#
_entry.id   AF-A0A6G7K531-F1
#
_cell.length_a   1.000
_cell.length_b   1.000
_cell.length_c   1.000
_cell.angle_alpha   90.00
_cell.angle_beta   90.00
_cell.angle_gamma   90.00
#
_symmetry.space_group_name_H-M   'P 1'
#
loop_
_entity.id
_entity.type
_entity.pdbx_description
1 polymer ?
#
loop_
_entity_poly.entity_id
_entity_poly.type
_entity_poly.pdbx_seq_one_letter_code
_entity_poly.pdbx_strand_id
1 'polypeptide(L)'
;CVETHKEFNLSLAVKHQTITNGLKYSLATGNWGDQKKSMAAKAGVSQVLNRYTYASTLSHLRRCNTPLGREGKIAKPRQLHNTHWGMVCPAETPEGQACGLVKNLALMACISVGSYSAPVIEFLEEWGLESLEENAHSSTPCTKVFVNGVWMGVHRDPANLVKTIKKLRRKDDISPEVSVVRDIRERELRLYTDAGRVCRPLFIVENQQLVLQKKHIKWLS
;
A
#
# COMPACT_ATOMS: atom_id res chain seq x y z
N CYS A 1 -2.10 40.53 20.29
CA CYS A 1 -2.01 41.28 19.01
C CYS A 1 -1.39 42.64 19.30
N VAL A 2 -0.14 42.84 18.88
CA VAL A 2 0.71 43.99 19.28
C VAL A 2 0.11 45.33 18.85
N GLU A 3 -0.66 45.39 17.76
CA GLU A 3 -1.30 46.62 17.27
C GLU A 3 -2.57 47.04 18.03
N THR A 4 -3.18 46.17 18.85
CA THR A 4 -4.49 46.45 19.49
C THR A 4 -4.45 46.44 21.01
N HIS A 5 -3.29 46.24 21.65
CA HIS A 5 -3.14 46.06 23.11
C HIS A 5 -4.11 45.05 23.73
N LYS A 6 -4.69 44.14 22.93
CA LYS A 6 -5.58 43.09 23.41
C LYS A 6 -4.76 41.86 23.81
N GLU A 7 -5.09 41.35 24.98
CA GLU A 7 -4.56 40.11 25.52
C GLU A 7 -4.82 38.97 24.53
N PHE A 8 -3.76 38.23 24.19
CA PHE A 8 -3.87 37.16 23.20
C PHE A 8 -4.53 35.94 23.86
N ASN A 9 -5.74 35.61 23.41
CA ASN A 9 -6.42 34.39 23.84
C ASN A 9 -6.30 33.32 22.76
N LEU A 10 -5.57 32.24 23.09
CA LEU A 10 -5.35 31.11 22.19
C LEU A 10 -6.67 30.47 21.74
N SER A 11 -7.70 30.43 22.60
CA SER A 11 -9.00 29.83 22.26
C SER A 11 -9.74 30.63 21.18
N LEU A 12 -9.55 31.95 21.13
CA LEU A 12 -10.13 32.81 20.10
C LEU A 12 -9.35 32.76 18.77
N ALA A 13 -8.06 32.41 18.82
CA ALA A 13 -7.22 32.28 17.63
C ALA A 13 -7.51 30.99 16.85
N VAL A 14 -7.83 29.89 17.54
CA VAL A 14 -8.09 28.58 16.91
C VAL A 14 -9.53 28.47 16.42
N LYS A 15 -9.72 28.55 15.10
CA LYS A 15 -11.02 28.36 14.46
C LYS A 15 -11.32 26.88 14.23
N HIS A 16 -11.80 26.18 15.26
CA HIS A 16 -12.15 24.73 15.19
C HIS A 16 -13.19 24.38 14.10
N GLN A 17 -14.04 25.34 13.72
CA GLN A 17 -15.05 25.17 12.66
C GLN A 17 -14.43 24.89 11.29
N THR A 18 -13.21 25.36 11.02
CA THR A 18 -12.52 25.09 9.74
C THR A 18 -12.33 23.59 9.52
N ILE A 19 -11.87 22.88 10.55
CA ILE A 19 -11.65 21.42 10.49
C ILE A 19 -13.00 20.69 10.44
N THR A 20 -13.91 21.06 11.34
CA THR A 20 -15.21 20.40 11.49
C THR A 20 -16.04 20.49 10.20
N ASN A 21 -16.21 21.70 9.67
CA ASN A 21 -17.00 21.94 8.47
C ASN A 21 -16.28 21.42 7.22
N GLY A 22 -14.94 21.52 7.17
CA GLY A 22 -14.14 20.99 6.08
C GLY A 22 -14.29 19.47 5.92
N LEU A 23 -14.11 18.71 7.01
CA LEU A 23 -14.27 17.25 6.99
C LEU A 23 -15.72 16.83 6.67
N LYS A 24 -16.71 17.48 7.31
CA LYS A 24 -18.13 17.22 7.05
C LYS A 24 -18.47 17.45 5.58
N TYR A 25 -18.00 18.55 4.99
CA TYR A 25 -18.24 18.87 3.59
C TYR A 25 -17.62 17.85 2.64
N SER A 26 -16.33 17.53 2.79
CA SER A 26 -15.62 16.63 1.87
C SER A 26 -16.19 15.21 1.91
N LEU A 27 -16.57 14.72 3.10
CA LEU A 27 -17.18 13.40 3.25
C LEU A 27 -18.63 13.36 2.73
N ALA A 28 -19.42 14.42 2.93
CA ALA A 28 -20.81 14.48 2.48
C ALA A 28 -20.94 14.67 0.97
N THR A 29 -20.09 15.50 0.36
CA THR A 29 -20.15 15.81 -1.07
C THR A 29 -19.28 14.89 -1.93
N GLY A 30 -18.28 14.26 -1.33
CA GLY A 30 -17.29 13.46 -2.06
C GLY A 30 -16.27 14.29 -2.85
N ASN A 31 -16.25 15.62 -2.67
CA ASN A 31 -15.27 16.52 -3.26
C ASN A 31 -14.10 16.74 -2.31
N TRP A 32 -12.92 16.26 -2.68
CA TRP A 32 -11.71 16.39 -1.87
C TRP A 32 -10.82 17.50 -2.43
N GLY A 33 -10.75 18.63 -1.73
CA GLY A 33 -9.95 19.79 -2.12
C GLY A 33 -10.48 21.10 -1.55
N ASP A 34 -9.88 22.21 -1.97
CA ASP A 34 -10.35 23.54 -1.63
C ASP A 34 -11.66 23.85 -2.34
N GLN A 35 -12.69 24.22 -1.57
CA GLN A 35 -14.02 24.61 -2.08
C GLN A 35 -13.94 25.75 -3.10
N LYS A 36 -13.00 26.68 -2.92
CA LYS A 36 -12.82 27.81 -3.83
C LYS A 36 -12.21 27.41 -5.18
N LYS A 37 -11.59 26.22 -5.25
CA LYS A 37 -10.96 25.67 -6.46
C LYS A 37 -11.60 24.35 -6.85
N SER A 38 -12.94 24.35 -6.97
CA SER A 38 -13.73 23.14 -7.24
C SER A 38 -13.28 22.36 -8.49
N MET A 39 -12.70 23.02 -9.50
CA MET A 39 -12.17 22.35 -10.71
C MET A 39 -10.94 21.48 -10.45
N ALA A 40 -10.21 21.71 -9.36
CA ALA A 40 -9.04 20.92 -8.97
C ALA A 40 -9.37 19.86 -7.90
N ALA A 41 -10.62 19.84 -7.40
CA ALA A 41 -11.03 18.89 -6.39
C ALA A 41 -11.23 17.49 -6.99
N LYS A 42 -10.75 16.47 -6.28
CA LYS A 42 -10.98 15.08 -6.67
C LYS A 42 -12.40 14.68 -6.27
N ALA A 43 -13.28 14.59 -7.26
CA ALA A 43 -14.67 14.20 -7.05
C ALA A 43 -14.86 12.67 -6.93
N GLY A 44 -15.92 12.26 -6.23
CA GLY A 44 -16.39 10.88 -6.19
C GLY A 44 -15.57 9.94 -5.31
N VAL A 45 -14.76 10.48 -4.40
CA VAL A 45 -13.98 9.70 -3.41
C VAL A 45 -14.89 9.17 -2.30
N SER A 46 -15.79 10.01 -1.77
CA SER A 46 -16.88 9.57 -0.88
C SER A 46 -18.15 9.36 -1.69
N GLN A 47 -18.89 8.29 -1.39
CA GLN A 47 -20.11 7.90 -2.07
C GLN A 47 -21.15 7.43 -1.05
N VAL A 48 -22.43 7.64 -1.36
CA VAL A 48 -23.52 7.09 -0.54
C VAL A 48 -23.49 5.57 -0.63
N LEU A 49 -23.44 4.90 0.52
CA LEU A 49 -23.38 3.44 0.60
C LEU A 49 -24.61 2.80 -0.06
N ASN A 50 -24.37 1.73 -0.82
CA ASN A 50 -25.43 1.01 -1.52
C ASN A 50 -26.02 -0.03 -0.56
N ARG A 51 -27.34 0.04 -0.34
CA ARG A 51 -28.08 -0.78 0.63
C ARG A 51 -29.24 -1.57 -0.01
N TYR A 52 -29.21 -1.83 -1.31
CA TYR A 52 -30.27 -2.63 -1.96
C TYR A 52 -30.33 -4.06 -1.44
N THR A 53 -29.17 -4.69 -1.28
CA THR A 53 -29.02 -6.04 -0.71
C THR A 53 -27.76 -6.13 0.15
N TYR A 54 -27.68 -7.14 1.01
CA TYR A 54 -26.47 -7.40 1.82
C TYR A 54 -25.22 -7.53 0.95
N ALA A 55 -25.31 -8.30 -0.15
CA ALA A 55 -24.22 -8.46 -1.11
C ALA A 55 -23.82 -7.13 -1.77
N SER A 56 -24.78 -6.27 -2.12
CA SER A 56 -24.50 -4.96 -2.71
C SER A 56 -23.69 -4.06 -1.78
N THR A 57 -23.95 -4.14 -0.47
CA THR A 57 -23.22 -3.37 0.55
C THR A 57 -21.78 -3.85 0.65
N LEU A 58 -21.56 -5.18 0.72
CA LEU A 58 -20.22 -5.75 0.78
C LEU A 58 -19.39 -5.44 -0.48
N SER A 59 -19.99 -5.60 -1.66
CA SER A 59 -19.35 -5.23 -2.94
C SER A 59 -18.98 -3.75 -2.97
N HIS A 60 -19.88 -2.86 -2.55
CA HIS A 60 -19.60 -1.42 -2.57
C HIS A 60 -18.44 -1.03 -1.64
N LEU A 61 -18.31 -1.65 -0.46
CA LEU A 61 -17.20 -1.40 0.46
C LEU A 61 -15.83 -1.86 -0.07
N ARG A 62 -15.80 -2.84 -0.99
CA ARG A 62 -14.57 -3.42 -1.57
C ARG A 62 -14.19 -2.84 -2.93
N ARG A 63 -14.87 -1.76 -3.35
CA ARG A 63 -14.67 -1.12 -4.64
C ARG A 63 -13.40 -0.28 -4.68
N CYS A 64 -12.63 -0.44 -5.74
CA CYS A 64 -11.49 0.40 -6.10
C CYS A 64 -11.79 1.20 -7.38
N ASN A 65 -11.48 2.49 -7.36
CA ASN A 65 -11.70 3.38 -8.50
C ASN A 65 -10.38 3.85 -9.10
N THR A 66 -10.20 3.63 -10.40
CA THR A 66 -9.04 4.14 -11.14
C THR A 66 -9.27 5.63 -11.44
N PRO A 67 -8.34 6.55 -11.11
CA PRO A 67 -8.53 7.99 -11.27
C PRO A 67 -8.33 8.44 -12.72
N LEU A 68 -9.10 7.87 -13.64
CA LEU A 68 -9.10 8.20 -15.06
C LEU A 68 -10.46 8.77 -15.47
N GLY A 69 -10.42 9.74 -16.38
CA GLY A 69 -11.62 10.27 -17.01
C GLY A 69 -12.39 9.16 -17.73
N ARG A 70 -13.72 9.16 -17.59
CA ARG A 70 -14.59 8.13 -18.18
C ARG A 70 -14.82 8.35 -19.69
N GLU A 71 -14.57 9.56 -20.18
CA GLU A 71 -14.77 9.98 -21.56
C GLU A 71 -13.72 9.39 -22.53
N GLY A 72 -12.55 9.04 -22.02
CA GLY A 72 -11.48 8.44 -22.82
C GLY A 72 -11.73 6.96 -23.14
N LYS A 73 -11.70 6.60 -24.44
CA LYS A 73 -11.68 5.21 -24.94
C LYS A 73 -10.28 4.57 -24.89
N ILE A 74 -9.51 4.86 -23.84
CA ILE A 74 -8.18 4.24 -23.67
C ILE A 74 -8.40 2.82 -23.15
N ALA A 75 -8.11 1.82 -24.01
CA ALA A 75 -8.39 0.42 -23.70
C ALA A 75 -7.45 -0.19 -22.66
N LYS A 76 -6.15 0.11 -22.73
CA LYS A 76 -5.11 -0.49 -21.86
C LYS A 76 -5.42 -0.50 -20.36
N PRO A 77 -5.82 0.62 -19.71
CA PRO A 77 -6.13 0.61 -18.27
C PRO A 77 -7.43 -0.13 -17.91
N ARG A 78 -8.31 -0.36 -18.90
CA ARG A 78 -9.60 -1.07 -18.73
C ARG A 78 -9.46 -2.57 -18.90
N GLN A 79 -8.44 -3.02 -19.65
CA GLN A 79 -8.19 -4.44 -19.88
C GLN A 79 -7.82 -5.16 -18.57
N LEU A 80 -8.26 -6.41 -18.47
CA LEU A 80 -7.83 -7.30 -17.40
C LEU A 80 -6.34 -7.63 -17.62
N HIS A 81 -5.51 -7.27 -16.64
CA HIS A 81 -4.08 -7.56 -16.64
C HIS A 81 -3.78 -8.79 -15.77
N ASN A 82 -2.76 -9.57 -16.14
CA ASN A 82 -2.40 -10.80 -15.44
C ASN A 82 -2.02 -10.57 -13.96
N THR A 83 -1.48 -9.39 -13.63
CA THR A 83 -1.16 -9.03 -12.23
C THR A 83 -2.39 -8.84 -11.34
N HIS A 84 -3.60 -8.75 -11.91
CA HIS A 84 -4.85 -8.72 -11.14
C HIS A 84 -5.17 -10.06 -10.49
N TRP A 85 -4.60 -11.17 -10.98
CA TRP A 85 -4.90 -12.51 -10.50
C TRP A 85 -4.78 -12.59 -8.99
N GLY A 86 -5.86 -13.02 -8.32
CA GLY A 86 -5.94 -13.18 -6.87
C GLY A 86 -5.96 -11.89 -6.04
N MET A 87 -5.95 -10.71 -6.66
CA MET A 87 -6.02 -9.41 -5.98
C MET A 87 -7.34 -8.68 -6.27
N VAL A 88 -7.84 -8.81 -7.50
CA VAL A 88 -9.05 -8.16 -8.00
C VAL A 88 -9.96 -9.21 -8.62
N CYS A 89 -11.27 -9.05 -8.47
CA CYS A 89 -12.25 -9.90 -9.15
C CYS A 89 -12.19 -9.69 -10.67
N PRO A 90 -11.98 -10.74 -11.48
CA PRO A 90 -11.86 -10.58 -12.93
C PRO A 90 -13.18 -10.26 -13.64
N ALA A 91 -14.32 -10.61 -13.03
CA ALA A 91 -15.65 -10.47 -13.64
C ALA A 91 -16.43 -9.26 -13.11
N GLU A 92 -16.19 -8.84 -11.86
CA GLU A 92 -17.03 -7.84 -11.20
C GLU A 92 -16.57 -6.41 -11.53
N THR A 93 -17.06 -5.89 -12.65
CA THR A 93 -16.90 -4.50 -13.10
C THR A 93 -18.23 -4.00 -13.66
N PRO A 94 -18.60 -2.71 -13.48
CA PRO A 94 -19.83 -2.19 -14.05
C PRO A 94 -19.78 -2.17 -15.57
N GLU A 95 -20.95 -2.33 -16.19
CA GLU A 95 -21.11 -2.13 -17.63
C GLU A 95 -21.00 -0.63 -18.01
N GLY A 96 -20.75 -0.35 -19.30
CA GLY A 96 -20.68 1.00 -19.84
C GLY A 96 -19.35 1.71 -19.61
N GLN A 97 -19.39 3.03 -19.42
CA GLN A 97 -18.19 3.90 -19.44
C GLN A 97 -17.22 3.67 -18.28
N ALA A 98 -17.64 2.98 -17.22
CA ALA A 98 -16.80 2.64 -16.06
C ALA A 98 -16.18 1.23 -16.14
N CYS A 99 -16.49 0.46 -17.20
CA CYS A 99 -15.97 -0.88 -17.38
C CYS A 99 -14.44 -0.89 -17.37
N GLY A 100 -13.87 -1.73 -16.50
CA GLY A 100 -12.44 -1.86 -16.25
C GLY A 100 -11.80 -0.74 -15.43
N LEU A 101 -12.49 0.38 -15.18
CA LEU A 101 -11.99 1.48 -14.32
C LEU A 101 -12.41 1.30 -12.87
N VAL A 102 -13.62 0.80 -12.66
CA VAL A 102 -14.14 0.40 -11.36
C VAL A 102 -13.94 -1.10 -11.21
N LYS A 103 -13.20 -1.49 -10.18
CA LYS A 103 -12.78 -2.85 -9.89
C LYS A 103 -13.17 -3.21 -8.46
N ASN A 104 -13.33 -4.49 -8.15
CA ASN A 104 -13.61 -4.95 -6.78
C ASN A 104 -12.50 -5.87 -6.28
N LEU A 105 -12.12 -5.73 -5.01
CA LEU A 105 -11.08 -6.57 -4.41
C LEU A 105 -11.51 -8.04 -4.35
N ALA A 106 -10.58 -8.95 -4.65
CA ALA A 106 -10.80 -10.39 -4.50
C ALA A 106 -10.97 -10.76 -3.01
N LEU A 107 -11.66 -11.86 -2.71
CA LEU A 107 -12.07 -12.22 -1.34
C LEU A 107 -10.94 -12.15 -0.30
N MET A 108 -9.78 -12.75 -0.60
CA MET A 108 -8.61 -12.83 0.29
C MET A 108 -7.62 -11.68 0.11
N ALA A 109 -7.92 -10.69 -0.73
CA ALA A 109 -7.06 -9.53 -0.92
C ALA A 109 -7.13 -8.61 0.32
N CYS A 110 -5.97 -8.26 0.86
CA CYS A 110 -5.78 -7.29 1.92
C CYS A 110 -4.99 -6.09 1.42
N ILE A 111 -5.22 -4.91 2.01
CA ILE A 111 -4.48 -3.69 1.70
C ILE A 111 -3.52 -3.43 2.86
N SER A 112 -2.24 -3.22 2.57
CA SER A 112 -1.26 -2.87 3.59
C SER A 112 -1.61 -1.53 4.22
N VAL A 113 -1.54 -1.45 5.55
CA VAL A 113 -1.69 -0.19 6.30
C VAL A 113 -0.35 0.52 6.46
N GLY A 114 0.75 -0.19 6.20
CA GLY A 114 2.10 0.33 6.30
C GLY A 114 2.71 0.09 7.68
N SER A 115 4.03 0.06 7.73
CA SER A 115 4.79 -0.12 8.96
C SER A 115 6.00 0.79 8.99
N TYR A 116 6.46 1.12 10.20
CA TYR A 116 7.67 1.91 10.41
C TYR A 116 8.89 1.20 9.77
N SER A 117 9.68 1.96 9.01
CA SER A 117 10.80 1.41 8.23
C SER A 117 12.10 1.29 9.02
N ALA A 118 12.26 2.03 10.12
CA ALA A 118 13.53 2.04 10.87
C ALA A 118 13.99 0.65 11.34
N PRO A 119 13.12 -0.25 11.87
CA PRO A 119 13.56 -1.59 12.26
C PRO A 119 14.10 -2.42 11.09
N VAL A 120 13.59 -2.17 9.88
CA VAL A 120 14.09 -2.83 8.66
C VAL A 120 15.44 -2.24 8.26
N ILE A 121 15.63 -0.92 8.41
CA ILE A 121 16.88 -0.24 8.09
C ILE A 121 17.99 -0.63 9.07
N GLU A 122 17.73 -0.56 10.37
CA GLU A 122 18.65 -0.99 11.43
C GLU A 122 19.10 -2.44 11.22
N PHE A 123 18.15 -3.34 10.93
CA PHE A 123 18.49 -4.72 10.60
C PHE A 123 19.40 -4.83 9.37
N LEU A 124 19.16 -4.05 8.32
CA LEU A 124 20.00 -4.08 7.10
C LEU A 124 21.43 -3.61 7.40
N GLU A 125 21.58 -2.53 8.17
CA GLU A 125 22.88 -1.99 8.59
C GLU A 125 23.66 -3.02 9.43
N GLU A 126 23.00 -3.65 10.41
CA GLU A 126 23.60 -4.71 11.22
C GLU A 126 23.98 -5.96 10.40
N TRP A 127 23.23 -6.27 9.34
CA TRP A 127 23.46 -7.44 8.48
C TRP A 127 24.33 -7.14 7.26
N GLY A 128 25.27 -6.20 7.37
CA GLY A 128 26.33 -6.02 6.39
C GLY A 128 25.87 -5.32 5.10
N LEU A 129 24.89 -4.44 5.21
CA LEU A 129 24.64 -3.44 4.17
C LEU A 129 25.81 -2.44 4.15
N GLU A 130 26.51 -2.38 3.02
CA GLU A 130 27.57 -1.40 2.78
C GLU A 130 26.94 -0.10 2.27
N SER A 131 27.30 1.02 2.89
CA SER A 131 26.80 2.34 2.47
C SER A 131 27.29 2.71 1.07
N LEU A 132 26.62 3.67 0.42
CA LEU A 132 27.00 4.11 -0.92
C LEU A 132 28.40 4.73 -0.96
N GLU A 133 28.80 5.41 0.12
CA GLU A 133 30.11 6.05 0.25
C GLU A 133 31.22 5.01 0.40
N GLU A 134 31.01 3.99 1.24
CA GLU A 134 31.94 2.89 1.44
C GLU A 134 32.17 2.07 0.17
N ASN A 135 31.10 1.86 -0.62
CA ASN A 135 31.17 1.05 -1.83
C ASN A 135 31.59 1.84 -3.09
N ALA A 136 31.78 3.16 -3.02
CA ALA A 136 32.05 4.01 -4.19
C ALA A 136 33.29 3.59 -5.00
N HIS A 137 34.27 2.96 -4.36
CA HIS A 137 35.52 2.50 -4.98
C HIS A 137 35.60 0.99 -5.17
N SER A 138 34.55 0.25 -4.85
CA SER A 138 34.55 -1.21 -4.98
C SER A 138 34.42 -1.64 -6.43
N SER A 139 35.35 -2.48 -6.89
CA SER A 139 35.31 -3.11 -8.21
C SER A 139 34.43 -4.37 -8.23
N THR A 140 33.98 -4.84 -7.07
CA THR A 140 33.23 -6.09 -6.97
C THR A 140 31.74 -5.83 -7.23
N PRO A 141 31.09 -6.60 -8.12
CA PRO A 141 29.68 -6.43 -8.36
C PRO A 141 28.84 -6.84 -7.14
N CYS A 142 28.21 -5.86 -6.50
CA CYS A 142 27.28 -6.06 -5.39
C CYS A 142 25.81 -5.90 -5.82
N THR A 143 24.88 -6.36 -5.00
CA THR A 143 23.43 -6.18 -5.24
C THR A 143 22.97 -4.90 -4.56
N LYS A 144 22.28 -4.02 -5.30
CA LYS A 144 21.73 -2.77 -4.77
C LYS A 144 20.55 -3.07 -3.85
N VAL A 145 20.46 -2.39 -2.72
CA VAL A 145 19.37 -2.57 -1.75
C VAL A 145 18.55 -1.28 -1.66
N PHE A 146 17.25 -1.40 -1.88
CA PHE A 146 16.30 -0.30 -1.83
C PHE A 146 15.26 -0.53 -0.73
N VAL A 147 14.92 0.51 0.01
CA VAL A 147 13.82 0.53 0.98
C VAL A 147 12.88 1.66 0.61
N ASN A 148 11.61 1.34 0.28
CA ASN A 148 10.60 2.31 -0.17
C ASN A 148 11.08 3.20 -1.33
N GLY A 149 11.90 2.63 -2.23
CA GLY A 149 12.48 3.33 -3.38
C GLY A 149 13.76 4.12 -3.10
N VAL A 150 14.17 4.28 -1.84
CA VAL A 150 15.45 4.90 -1.47
C VAL A 150 16.56 3.87 -1.62
N TRP A 151 17.61 4.21 -2.37
CA TRP A 151 18.81 3.36 -2.48
C TRP A 151 19.63 3.50 -1.19
N MET A 152 19.59 2.48 -0.34
CA MET A 152 20.24 2.51 0.97
C MET A 152 21.72 2.13 0.89
N GLY A 153 22.07 1.22 -0.03
CA GLY A 153 23.43 0.70 -0.12
C GLY A 153 23.53 -0.52 -1.02
N VAL A 154 24.56 -1.32 -0.80
CA VAL A 154 24.76 -2.58 -1.50
C VAL A 154 25.02 -3.74 -0.54
N HIS A 155 24.76 -4.96 -1.00
CA HIS A 155 25.00 -6.16 -0.22
C HIS A 155 25.62 -7.25 -1.10
N ARG A 156 26.58 -8.00 -0.55
CA ARG A 156 27.34 -9.04 -1.27
C ARG A 156 26.60 -10.38 -1.35
N ASP A 157 25.86 -10.75 -0.29
CA ASP A 157 25.05 -11.98 -0.23
C ASP A 157 23.53 -11.72 -0.10
N PRO A 158 22.87 -11.23 -1.16
CA PRO A 158 21.43 -10.95 -1.12
C PRO A 158 20.57 -12.22 -0.95
N ALA A 159 21.11 -13.40 -1.23
CA ALA A 159 20.35 -14.65 -1.15
C ALA A 159 20.09 -15.02 0.32
N ASN A 160 21.13 -14.96 1.15
CA ASN A 160 20.98 -15.17 2.59
C ASN A 160 20.17 -14.04 3.24
N LEU A 161 20.39 -12.79 2.84
CA LEU A 161 19.62 -11.65 3.35
C LEU A 161 18.11 -11.83 3.15
N VAL A 162 17.67 -12.22 1.94
CA VAL A 162 16.25 -12.50 1.64
C VAL A 162 15.71 -13.65 2.50
N LYS A 163 16.51 -14.70 2.72
CA LYS A 163 16.12 -15.83 3.57
C LYS A 163 15.90 -15.39 5.00
N THR A 164 16.79 -14.56 5.54
CA THR A 164 16.71 -14.01 6.90
C THR A 164 15.49 -13.10 7.05
N ILE A 165 15.28 -12.14 6.14
CA ILE A 165 14.10 -11.26 6.15
C ILE A 165 12.80 -12.07 6.14
N LYS A 166 12.71 -13.08 5.25
CA LYS A 166 11.53 -13.96 5.21
C LYS A 166 11.33 -14.73 6.51
N LYS A 167 12.41 -15.14 7.19
CA LYS A 167 12.34 -15.83 8.48
C LYS A 167 11.85 -14.91 9.60
N LEU A 168 12.37 -13.69 9.69
CA LEU A 168 11.93 -12.68 10.65
C LEU A 168 10.45 -12.36 10.44
N ARG A 169 10.02 -12.17 9.19
CA ARG A 169 8.60 -11.89 8.86
C ARG A 169 7.65 -13.02 9.27
N ARG A 170 8.11 -14.27 9.22
CA ARG A 170 7.30 -15.45 9.60
C ARG A 170 7.25 -15.66 11.11
N LYS A 171 8.18 -15.06 11.85
CA LYS A 171 8.24 -15.07 13.31
C LYS A 171 7.55 -13.87 13.95
N ASP A 172 7.05 -12.94 13.14
CA ASP A 172 6.48 -11.67 13.56
C ASP A 172 7.51 -10.69 14.16
N ASP A 173 8.81 -10.93 13.95
CA ASP A 173 9.88 -10.00 14.34
C ASP A 173 9.86 -8.72 13.47
N ILE A 174 9.37 -8.84 12.23
CA ILE A 174 9.06 -7.72 11.34
C ILE A 174 7.63 -7.88 10.80
N SER A 175 6.98 -6.77 10.50
CA SER A 175 5.58 -6.77 10.05
C SER A 175 5.35 -7.74 8.86
N PRO A 176 4.30 -8.59 8.90
CA PRO A 176 3.92 -9.46 7.78
C PRO A 176 3.65 -8.71 6.47
N GLU A 177 3.33 -7.42 6.56
CA GLU A 177 3.11 -6.55 5.40
C GLU A 177 4.40 -6.16 4.68
N VAL A 178 5.58 -6.31 5.29
CA VAL A 178 6.86 -6.00 4.64
C VAL A 178 7.04 -6.89 3.41
N SER A 179 7.16 -6.27 2.24
CA SER A 179 7.42 -6.98 0.99
C SER A 179 8.92 -6.98 0.69
N VAL A 180 9.39 -8.10 0.15
CA VAL A 180 10.77 -8.29 -0.29
C VAL A 180 10.78 -8.88 -1.69
N VAL A 181 11.47 -8.19 -2.61
CA VAL A 181 11.60 -8.59 -4.02
C VAL A 181 13.08 -8.60 -4.37
N ARG A 182 13.59 -9.74 -4.82
CA ARG A 182 14.96 -9.87 -5.34
C ARG A 182 14.91 -10.03 -6.85
N ASP A 183 15.36 -9.03 -7.56
CA ASP A 183 15.60 -9.08 -9.00
C ASP A 183 17.04 -9.53 -9.24
N ILE A 184 17.19 -10.78 -9.71
CA ILE A 184 18.50 -11.40 -9.93
C ILE A 184 19.17 -10.80 -11.18
N ARG A 185 18.38 -10.43 -12.19
CA ARG A 185 18.89 -9.92 -13.47
C ARG A 185 19.47 -8.54 -13.30
N GLU A 186 18.71 -7.64 -12.67
CA GLU A 186 19.14 -6.26 -12.44
C GLU A 186 20.04 -6.11 -11.20
N ARG A 187 20.24 -7.21 -10.45
CA ARG A 187 20.98 -7.23 -9.18
C ARG A 187 20.44 -6.19 -8.19
N GLU A 188 19.13 -6.25 -7.97
CA GLU A 188 18.44 -5.37 -7.03
C GLU A 188 17.65 -6.17 -6.00
N LEU A 189 17.71 -5.71 -4.76
CA LEU A 189 16.86 -6.13 -3.66
C LEU A 189 15.99 -4.94 -3.27
N ARG A 190 14.67 -5.08 -3.38
CA ARG A 190 13.70 -4.02 -3.09
C ARG A 190 12.82 -4.44 -1.92
N LEU A 191 12.79 -3.63 -0.88
CA LEU A 191 11.93 -3.78 0.28
C LEU A 191 10.87 -2.68 0.30
N TYR A 192 9.65 -3.04 0.68
CA TYR A 192 8.54 -2.09 0.82
C TYR A 192 7.82 -2.26 2.15
N THR A 193 7.70 -1.16 2.89
CA THR A 193 6.95 -1.04 4.15
C THR A 193 5.77 -0.08 4.02
N ASP A 194 5.57 0.53 2.84
CA ASP A 194 4.52 1.51 2.59
C ASP A 194 3.09 0.93 2.66
N ALA A 195 2.13 1.81 2.90
CA ALA A 195 0.70 1.53 2.84
C ALA A 195 0.16 1.44 1.39
N GLY A 196 -1.02 0.85 1.22
CA GLY A 196 -1.75 0.84 -0.06
C GLY A 196 -1.36 -0.28 -1.03
N ARG A 197 -0.45 -1.18 -0.66
CA ARG A 197 -0.12 -2.37 -1.46
C ARG A 197 -1.21 -3.42 -1.29
N VAL A 198 -1.63 -4.06 -2.38
CA VAL A 198 -2.58 -5.17 -2.32
C VAL A 198 -1.81 -6.48 -2.16
N CYS A 199 -2.11 -7.21 -1.09
CA CYS A 199 -1.49 -8.47 -0.73
C CYS A 199 -2.53 -9.58 -0.64
N ARG A 200 -2.09 -10.83 -0.64
CA ARG A 200 -2.94 -11.99 -0.36
C ARG A 200 -2.17 -13.03 0.45
N PRO A 201 -2.81 -13.72 1.40
CA PRO A 201 -2.18 -14.80 2.12
C PRO A 201 -2.02 -16.04 1.22
N LEU A 202 -0.92 -16.76 1.42
CA LEU A 202 -0.57 -17.97 0.67
C LEU A 202 0.03 -19.01 1.60
N PHE A 203 -0.16 -20.29 1.28
CA PHE A 203 0.51 -21.36 1.99
C PHE A 203 1.99 -21.40 1.64
N ILE A 204 2.82 -21.67 2.65
CA ILE A 204 4.27 -21.79 2.53
C ILE A 204 4.61 -23.24 2.20
N VAL A 205 5.51 -23.42 1.23
CA VAL A 205 6.08 -24.70 0.84
C VAL A 205 7.58 -24.66 1.10
N GLU A 206 8.11 -25.68 1.77
CA GLU A 206 9.53 -25.87 2.02
C GLU A 206 9.91 -27.30 1.63
N ASN A 207 11.03 -27.48 0.92
CA ASN A 207 11.48 -28.80 0.44
C ASN A 207 10.38 -29.60 -0.29
N GLN A 208 9.61 -28.92 -1.15
CA GLN A 208 8.48 -29.48 -1.90
C GLN A 208 7.33 -30.02 -1.02
N GLN A 209 7.28 -29.65 0.25
CA GLN A 209 6.22 -30.04 1.18
C GLN A 209 5.53 -28.81 1.77
N LEU A 210 4.21 -28.90 1.96
CA LEU A 210 3.44 -27.87 2.64
C LEU A 210 3.83 -27.80 4.11
N VAL A 211 4.09 -26.58 4.61
CA VAL A 211 4.36 -26.35 6.04
C VAL A 211 3.09 -26.53 6.88
N LEU A 212 1.91 -26.30 6.28
CA LEU A 212 0.63 -26.55 6.94
C LEU A 212 0.42 -28.07 7.13
N GLN A 213 0.26 -28.50 8.38
CA GLN A 213 0.06 -29.89 8.76
C GLN A 213 -1.33 -30.08 9.39
N LYS A 214 -1.82 -31.33 9.40
CA LYS A 214 -3.11 -31.68 10.03
C LYS A 214 -3.22 -31.23 11.49
N LYS A 215 -2.10 -31.18 12.23
CA LYS A 215 -2.05 -30.67 13.61
C LYS A 215 -2.47 -29.20 13.72
N HIS A 216 -2.12 -28.36 12.73
CA HIS A 216 -2.50 -26.95 12.72
C HIS A 216 -4.01 -26.77 12.50
N ILE A 217 -4.62 -27.65 11.69
CA ILE A 217 -6.08 -27.65 11.49
C ILE A 217 -6.80 -28.01 12.80
N LYS A 218 -6.28 -28.98 13.54
CA LYS A 218 -6.81 -29.37 14.85
C LYS A 218 -6.68 -28.28 15.93
N TRP A 219 -5.83 -27.27 15.74
CA TRP A 219 -5.75 -26.13 16.67
C TRP A 219 -6.87 -25.10 16.45
N LEU A 220 -7.57 -25.17 15.30
CA LEU A 220 -8.67 -24.27 14.96
C LEU A 220 -10.04 -24.82 15.36
N SER A 221 -10.11 -26.12 15.70
CA SER A 221 -11.29 -26.81 16.22
C SER A 221 -11.30 -26.82 17.73
#